data_AF-A0A0C2XJ21-F1
#
_entry.id   AF-A0A0C2XJ21-F1
#
_cell.length_a   1.000
_cell.length_b   1.000
_cell.length_c   1.000
_cell.angle_alpha   90.00
_cell.angle_beta   90.00
_cell.angle_gamma   90.00
#
_symmetry.space_group_name_H-M   'P 1'
#
loop_
_entity.id
_entity.type
_entity.pdbx_description
1 polymer ?
#
loop_
_entity_poly.entity_id
_entity_poly.type
_entity_poly.pdbx_seq_one_letter_code
_entity_poly.pdbx_strand_id
1 'polypeptide(L)'
;MTESNEQYLITSRPLLLPEALGFSPQLLLDDIINIANNAVQDGVNGMEEFLQNWTDKRIAMSPSTDFESIQEVEQGLVAFQTLLEYHTDIAFDFFEAWSLRNIFAIPPDLDVVLPHQEGLDLTIDKEKAEQTEKAIVDEIEELREKIDNQRLMKRQLTRALRVSSAQRRRAEQRLGHLSSLLSPSLDVFSHLPSHIKTVFETANSLPVLEPAVVSSVTRAPDYEAGKRPWEASKTGYLNWAVSRLVEKSTESKKERERGEQQDATVAVDKLRAALKELQGEGGVV
;
A
#
# COMPACT_ATOMS: atom_id res chain seq x y z
N MET A 1 23.39 -14.15 -63.70
CA MET A 1 22.54 -13.28 -62.86
C MET A 1 21.73 -14.13 -61.86
N THR A 2 22.39 -15.07 -61.17
CA THR A 2 21.73 -16.02 -60.24
C THR A 2 22.47 -16.17 -58.92
N GLU A 3 23.70 -15.65 -58.80
CA GLU A 3 24.53 -15.78 -57.59
C GLU A 3 24.24 -14.71 -56.53
N SER A 4 23.53 -13.64 -56.90
CA SER A 4 23.26 -12.52 -55.99
C SER A 4 22.01 -12.70 -55.12
N ASN A 5 21.18 -13.74 -55.32
CA ASN A 5 19.99 -14.00 -54.47
C ASN A 5 20.24 -14.99 -53.33
N GLU A 6 21.23 -15.88 -53.46
CA GLU A 6 21.53 -16.88 -52.41
C GLU A 6 22.23 -16.24 -51.20
N GLN A 7 23.00 -15.16 -51.41
CA GLN A 7 23.70 -14.47 -50.32
C GLN A 7 22.75 -13.69 -49.38
N TYR A 8 21.54 -13.34 -49.82
CA TYR A 8 20.56 -12.64 -48.98
C TYR A 8 19.75 -13.58 -48.08
N LEU A 9 19.63 -14.87 -48.41
CA LEU A 9 18.90 -15.85 -47.58
C LEU A 9 19.71 -16.30 -46.36
N ILE A 10 21.04 -16.22 -46.43
CA ILE A 10 21.94 -16.62 -45.33
C ILE A 10 21.97 -15.55 -44.21
N THR A 11 21.59 -14.31 -44.52
CA THR A 11 21.80 -13.17 -43.60
C THR A 11 20.57 -12.84 -42.73
N SER A 12 19.38 -13.37 -43.04
CA SER A 12 18.13 -12.96 -42.38
C SER A 12 17.78 -13.73 -41.09
N ARG A 13 18.52 -14.79 -40.74
CA ARG A 13 18.11 -15.72 -39.67
C ARG A 13 18.87 -15.68 -38.32
N PRO A 14 19.81 -14.75 -38.01
CA PRO A 14 20.44 -14.75 -36.69
C PRO A 14 19.50 -14.27 -35.56
N LEU A 15 18.35 -13.66 -35.89
CA LEU A 15 17.40 -13.11 -34.92
C LEU A 15 16.25 -14.07 -34.57
N LEU A 16 15.94 -15.05 -35.42
CA LEU A 16 14.84 -16.00 -35.18
C LEU A 16 15.05 -16.80 -33.90
N LEU A 17 16.29 -17.15 -33.61
CA LEU A 17 16.60 -18.02 -32.50
C LEU A 17 16.60 -17.26 -31.16
N PRO A 18 17.20 -16.05 -31.05
CA PRO A 18 16.97 -15.17 -29.91
C PRO A 18 15.50 -14.81 -29.69
N GLU A 19 14.73 -14.63 -30.76
CA GLU A 19 13.29 -14.37 -30.69
C GLU A 19 12.51 -15.58 -30.17
N ALA A 20 12.86 -16.79 -30.61
CA ALA A 20 12.24 -18.05 -30.16
C ALA A 20 12.56 -18.37 -28.70
N LEU A 21 13.81 -18.17 -28.28
CA LEU A 21 14.27 -18.47 -26.92
C LEU A 21 13.97 -17.34 -25.94
N GLY A 22 13.79 -16.11 -26.42
CA GLY A 22 13.67 -14.90 -25.60
C GLY A 22 15.01 -14.40 -25.02
N PHE A 23 16.13 -15.06 -25.35
CA PHE A 23 17.49 -14.68 -24.95
C PHE A 23 18.50 -15.14 -26.00
N SER A 24 19.69 -14.52 -26.01
CA SER A 24 20.79 -14.94 -26.89
C SER A 24 21.43 -16.24 -26.37
N PRO A 25 21.61 -17.29 -27.19
CA PRO A 25 22.26 -18.54 -26.76
C PRO A 25 23.67 -18.36 -26.24
N GLN A 26 24.38 -17.34 -26.71
CA GLN A 26 25.73 -17.02 -26.22
C GLN A 26 25.70 -16.75 -24.72
N LEU A 27 24.68 -16.05 -24.21
CA LEU A 27 24.54 -15.79 -22.77
C LEU A 27 24.36 -17.07 -21.95
N LEU A 28 23.61 -18.04 -22.49
CA LEU A 28 23.44 -19.33 -21.83
C LEU A 28 24.76 -20.12 -21.80
N LEU A 29 25.53 -20.09 -22.89
CA LEU A 29 26.83 -20.75 -22.96
C LEU A 29 27.83 -20.08 -22.01
N ASP A 30 27.87 -18.75 -21.96
CA ASP A 30 28.68 -17.99 -21.01
C ASP A 30 28.35 -18.38 -19.55
N ASP A 31 27.07 -18.43 -19.20
CA ASP A 31 26.62 -18.82 -17.87
C ASP A 31 27.04 -20.26 -17.52
N ILE A 32 26.91 -21.20 -18.48
CA ILE A 32 27.35 -22.59 -18.30
C ILE A 32 28.86 -22.67 -18.08
N ILE A 33 29.65 -21.96 -18.89
CA ILE A 33 31.12 -21.93 -18.78
C ILE A 33 31.53 -21.33 -17.44
N ASN A 34 30.89 -20.25 -17.00
CA ASN A 34 31.13 -19.63 -15.70
C ASN A 34 30.86 -20.59 -14.54
N ILE A 35 29.72 -21.29 -14.56
CA ILE A 35 29.38 -22.29 -13.54
C ILE A 35 30.38 -23.45 -13.56
N ALA A 36 30.78 -23.91 -14.75
CA ALA A 36 31.70 -25.02 -14.88
C ALA A 36 33.12 -24.66 -14.40
N ASN A 37 33.60 -23.46 -14.69
CA ASN A 37 34.87 -22.96 -14.19
C ASN A 37 34.87 -22.84 -12.65
N ASN A 38 33.77 -22.35 -12.07
CA ASN A 38 33.60 -22.33 -10.62
C ASN A 38 33.63 -23.76 -10.03
N ALA A 39 32.96 -24.72 -10.67
CA ALA A 39 32.96 -26.11 -10.22
C ALA A 39 34.34 -26.77 -10.33
N VAL A 40 35.12 -26.44 -11.37
CA VAL A 40 36.51 -26.88 -11.52
C VAL A 40 37.38 -26.31 -10.40
N GLN A 41 37.25 -25.01 -10.12
CA GLN A 41 37.97 -24.36 -9.02
C GLN A 41 37.61 -24.97 -7.66
N ASP A 42 36.32 -25.20 -7.39
CA ASP A 42 35.85 -25.84 -6.17
C ASP A 42 36.40 -27.27 -6.03
N GLY A 43 36.50 -28.00 -7.14
CA GLY A 43 37.11 -29.34 -7.19
C GLY A 43 38.62 -29.31 -6.86
N VAL A 44 39.35 -28.33 -7.39
CA VAL A 44 40.78 -28.14 -7.10
C VAL A 44 40.98 -27.74 -5.63
N ASN A 45 40.19 -26.79 -5.12
CA ASN A 45 40.23 -26.37 -3.72
C ASN A 45 39.94 -27.55 -2.76
N GLY A 46 38.94 -28.38 -3.09
CA GLY A 46 38.63 -29.57 -2.30
C GLY A 46 39.76 -30.62 -2.32
N MET A 47 40.46 -30.75 -3.46
CA MET A 47 41.65 -31.61 -3.56
C MET A 47 42.81 -31.04 -2.72
N GLU A 48 43.02 -29.72 -2.75
CA GLU A 48 44.01 -29.04 -1.93
C GLU A 48 43.78 -29.30 -0.44
N GLU A 49 42.57 -29.06 0.04
CA GLU A 49 42.20 -29.30 1.45
C GLU A 49 42.38 -30.78 1.84
N PHE A 50 42.03 -31.71 0.94
CA PHE A 50 42.24 -33.13 1.17
C PHE A 50 43.72 -33.50 1.28
N LEU A 51 44.56 -32.97 0.39
CA LEU A 51 46.00 -33.22 0.37
C LEU A 51 46.71 -32.58 1.56
N GLN A 52 46.31 -31.38 1.97
CA GLN A 52 46.79 -30.73 3.20
C GLN A 52 46.46 -31.58 4.43
N ASN A 53 45.19 -31.97 4.60
CA ASN A 53 44.75 -32.84 5.70
C ASN A 53 45.47 -34.20 5.71
N TRP A 54 45.76 -34.76 4.55
CA TRP A 54 46.52 -36.00 4.43
C TRP A 54 47.99 -35.82 4.82
N THR A 55 48.59 -34.69 4.45
CA THR A 55 49.98 -34.39 4.74
C THR A 55 50.18 -34.05 6.22
N ASP A 56 49.28 -33.29 6.84
CA ASP A 56 49.27 -33.00 8.28
C ASP A 56 49.23 -34.27 9.13
N LYS A 57 48.43 -35.26 8.72
CA LYS A 57 48.38 -36.58 9.37
C LYS A 57 49.69 -37.34 9.26
N ARG A 58 50.44 -37.20 8.16
CA ARG A 58 51.76 -37.83 7.98
C ARG A 58 52.85 -37.14 8.80
N ILE A 59 52.86 -35.81 8.83
CA ILE A 59 53.79 -35.03 9.64
C ILE A 59 53.62 -35.36 11.14
N ALA A 60 52.37 -35.53 11.59
CA ALA A 60 52.07 -35.96 12.97
C ALA A 60 52.64 -37.35 13.31
N MET A 61 52.95 -38.17 12.31
CA MET A 61 53.40 -39.55 12.44
C MET A 61 54.92 -39.72 12.22
N SER A 62 55.58 -38.83 11.46
CA SER A 62 57.03 -38.85 11.22
C SER A 62 57.61 -37.47 10.83
N PRO A 63 58.13 -36.66 11.78
CA PRO A 63 58.44 -35.24 11.54
C PRO A 63 59.77 -34.93 10.82
N SER A 64 60.59 -35.92 10.45
CA SER A 64 62.00 -35.66 10.05
C SER A 64 62.31 -35.65 8.55
N THR A 65 61.37 -36.01 7.67
CA THR A 65 61.64 -36.17 6.22
C THR A 65 60.60 -35.51 5.30
N ASP A 66 59.61 -34.81 5.85
CA ASP A 66 58.35 -34.54 5.13
C ASP A 66 58.27 -33.17 4.42
N PHE A 67 59.21 -32.25 4.64
CA PHE A 67 59.17 -30.91 4.04
C PHE A 67 59.30 -30.92 2.51
N GLU A 68 60.14 -31.80 1.94
CA GLU A 68 60.28 -31.95 0.49
C GLU A 68 59.01 -32.56 -0.14
N SER A 69 58.34 -33.48 0.57
CA SER A 69 57.08 -34.09 0.12
C SER A 69 55.91 -33.10 0.09
N ILE A 70 55.85 -32.12 1.01
CA ILE A 70 54.82 -31.07 0.99
C ILE A 70 55.00 -30.19 -0.25
N GLN A 71 56.23 -29.75 -0.50
CA GLN A 71 56.55 -28.87 -1.62
C GLN A 71 56.32 -29.56 -2.98
N GLU A 72 56.63 -30.85 -3.09
CA GLU A 72 56.32 -31.65 -4.29
C GLU A 72 54.81 -31.79 -4.52
N VAL A 73 54.01 -31.94 -3.46
CA VAL A 73 52.54 -32.01 -3.55
C VAL A 73 51.95 -30.67 -3.97
N GLU A 74 52.40 -29.56 -3.40
CA GLU A 74 51.98 -28.21 -3.80
C GLU A 74 52.36 -27.92 -5.26
N GLN A 75 53.59 -28.25 -5.67
CA GLN A 75 54.04 -28.07 -7.05
C GLN A 75 53.25 -28.96 -8.03
N GLY A 76 52.96 -30.20 -7.64
CA GLY A 76 52.12 -31.12 -8.42
C GLY A 76 50.68 -30.63 -8.55
N LEU A 77 50.11 -30.04 -7.48
CA LEU A 77 48.77 -29.47 -7.48
C LEU A 77 48.69 -28.25 -8.41
N VAL A 78 49.66 -27.35 -8.36
CA VAL A 78 49.71 -26.19 -9.26
C VAL A 78 49.86 -26.62 -10.73
N ALA A 79 50.70 -27.64 -10.99
CA ALA A 79 50.83 -28.22 -12.32
C ALA A 79 49.53 -28.90 -12.80
N PHE A 80 48.82 -29.58 -11.91
CA PHE A 80 47.51 -30.17 -12.20
C PHE A 80 46.44 -29.12 -12.48
N GLN A 81 46.37 -28.07 -11.65
CA GLN A 81 45.42 -26.97 -11.82
C GLN A 81 45.62 -26.29 -13.18
N THR A 82 46.85 -25.89 -13.51
CA THR A 82 47.15 -25.25 -14.80
C THR A 82 46.86 -26.14 -16.00
N LEU A 83 47.12 -27.45 -15.89
CA LEU A 83 46.79 -28.41 -16.93
C LEU A 83 45.28 -28.61 -17.08
N LEU A 84 44.55 -28.66 -15.95
CA LEU A 84 43.10 -28.79 -15.94
C LEU A 84 42.46 -27.55 -16.56
N GLU A 85 42.84 -26.36 -16.12
CA GLU A 85 42.37 -25.06 -16.66
C GLU A 85 42.58 -24.99 -18.18
N TYR A 86 43.78 -25.34 -18.65
CA TYR A 86 44.09 -25.35 -20.08
C TYR A 86 43.21 -26.31 -20.89
N HIS A 87 42.98 -27.52 -20.38
CA HIS A 87 42.14 -28.49 -21.08
C HIS A 87 40.65 -28.16 -20.99
N THR A 88 40.19 -27.59 -19.88
CA THR A 88 38.81 -27.17 -19.71
C THR A 88 38.48 -25.98 -20.61
N ASP A 89 39.39 -25.01 -20.74
CA ASP A 89 39.25 -23.84 -21.63
C ASP A 89 39.05 -24.29 -23.08
N ILE A 90 39.94 -25.16 -23.58
CA ILE A 90 39.84 -25.73 -24.94
C ILE A 90 38.54 -26.53 -25.13
N ALA A 91 38.16 -27.34 -24.12
CA ALA A 91 36.95 -28.14 -24.21
C ALA A 91 35.69 -27.26 -24.24
N PHE A 92 35.67 -26.17 -23.48
CA PHE A 92 34.56 -25.21 -23.46
C PHE A 92 34.49 -24.38 -24.73
N ASP A 93 35.61 -23.97 -25.31
CA ASP A 93 35.65 -23.33 -26.65
C ASP A 93 35.05 -24.25 -27.72
N PHE A 94 35.44 -25.53 -27.72
CA PHE A 94 34.87 -26.51 -28.66
C PHE A 94 33.39 -26.76 -28.40
N PHE A 95 32.98 -26.82 -27.13
CA PHE A 95 31.58 -26.97 -26.75
C PHE A 95 30.74 -25.76 -27.19
N GLU A 96 31.23 -24.54 -27.01
CA GLU A 96 30.56 -23.32 -27.44
C GLU A 96 30.38 -23.31 -28.96
N ALA A 97 31.47 -23.50 -29.70
CA ALA A 97 31.46 -23.53 -31.16
C ALA A 97 30.57 -24.66 -31.71
N TRP A 98 30.61 -25.84 -31.09
CA TRP A 98 29.77 -26.97 -31.49
C TRP A 98 28.29 -26.71 -31.19
N SER A 99 27.97 -26.13 -30.04
CA SER A 99 26.60 -25.82 -29.63
C SER A 99 25.97 -24.77 -30.54
N LEU A 100 26.70 -23.71 -30.87
CA LEU A 100 26.22 -22.68 -31.81
C LEU A 100 26.04 -23.23 -33.23
N ARG A 101 26.86 -24.18 -33.67
CA ARG A 101 26.79 -24.76 -35.02
C ARG A 101 25.74 -25.86 -35.18
N ASN A 102 25.37 -26.57 -34.11
CA ASN A 102 24.50 -27.75 -34.21
C ASN A 102 23.19 -27.61 -33.43
N ILE A 103 23.26 -27.20 -32.16
CA ILE A 103 22.06 -27.09 -31.30
C ILE A 103 21.32 -25.80 -31.60
N PHE A 104 22.05 -24.68 -31.63
CA PHE A 104 21.51 -23.36 -31.88
C PHE A 104 21.65 -22.94 -33.35
N ALA A 105 21.54 -23.91 -34.27
CA ALA A 105 21.57 -23.66 -35.70
C ALA A 105 20.25 -24.06 -36.33
N ILE A 106 19.63 -23.12 -37.03
CA ILE A 106 18.44 -23.38 -37.85
C ILE A 106 18.93 -23.57 -39.29
N PRO A 107 18.64 -24.70 -39.95
CA PRO A 107 19.04 -24.90 -41.34
C PRO A 107 18.39 -23.84 -42.25
N PRO A 108 19.10 -23.35 -43.28
CA PRO A 108 18.60 -22.30 -44.17
C PRO A 108 17.40 -22.76 -45.03
N ASP A 109 17.18 -24.06 -45.12
CA ASP A 109 16.10 -24.65 -45.93
C ASP A 109 14.79 -24.82 -45.16
N LEU A 110 14.77 -24.52 -43.86
CA LEU A 110 13.57 -24.68 -43.02
C LEU A 110 12.89 -23.33 -42.78
N ASP A 111 11.66 -23.19 -43.24
CA ASP A 111 10.82 -22.04 -42.93
C ASP A 111 10.19 -22.23 -41.54
N VAL A 112 10.89 -21.74 -40.51
CA VAL A 112 10.41 -21.74 -39.13
C VAL A 112 9.51 -20.53 -38.93
N VAL A 113 8.24 -20.77 -38.63
CA VAL A 113 7.28 -19.74 -38.21
C VAL A 113 7.09 -19.85 -36.71
N LEU A 114 7.37 -18.78 -35.97
CA LEU A 114 7.14 -18.76 -34.53
C LEU A 114 5.65 -18.57 -34.22
N PRO A 115 5.14 -19.07 -33.08
CA PRO A 115 3.72 -18.98 -32.74
C PRO A 115 3.19 -17.52 -32.72
N HIS A 116 4.01 -16.55 -32.33
CA HIS A 116 3.62 -15.13 -32.33
C HIS A 116 3.75 -14.46 -33.70
N GLN A 117 4.34 -15.14 -34.68
CA GLN A 117 4.36 -14.72 -36.09
C GLN A 117 3.16 -15.33 -36.84
N GLU A 118 2.37 -16.21 -36.21
CA GLU A 118 1.15 -16.77 -36.77
C GLU A 118 0.10 -15.65 -36.97
N GLY A 119 -0.24 -15.36 -38.23
CA GLY A 119 -1.15 -14.27 -38.60
C GLY A 119 -0.46 -12.96 -38.98
N LEU A 120 0.87 -12.91 -38.99
CA LEU A 120 1.61 -11.77 -39.53
C LEU A 120 1.58 -11.80 -41.07
N ASP A 121 0.66 -11.06 -41.67
CA ASP A 121 0.62 -10.91 -43.12
C ASP A 121 1.56 -9.77 -43.57
N LEU A 122 2.79 -10.13 -43.95
CA LEU A 122 3.78 -9.21 -44.48
C LEU A 122 3.49 -8.75 -45.92
N THR A 123 2.41 -9.25 -46.55
CA THR A 123 2.02 -8.86 -47.92
C THR A 123 1.12 -7.63 -47.96
N ILE A 124 0.71 -7.10 -46.80
CA ILE A 124 -0.11 -5.89 -46.71
C ILE A 124 0.71 -4.68 -47.18
N ASP A 125 0.13 -3.88 -48.09
CA ASP A 125 0.72 -2.61 -48.53
C ASP A 125 1.01 -1.71 -47.32
N LYS A 126 2.20 -1.08 -47.29
CA LYS A 126 2.63 -0.21 -46.17
C LYS A 126 1.58 0.84 -45.80
N GLU A 127 0.91 1.42 -46.78
CA GLU A 127 -0.14 2.44 -46.57
C GLU A 127 -1.37 1.86 -45.83
N LYS A 128 -1.77 0.63 -46.13
CA LYS A 128 -2.88 -0.05 -45.45
C LYS A 128 -2.48 -0.48 -44.04
N ALA A 129 -1.24 -0.93 -43.85
CA ALA A 129 -0.70 -1.26 -42.53
C ALA A 129 -0.71 -0.03 -41.62
N GLU A 130 -0.22 1.12 -42.10
CA GLU A 130 -0.23 2.38 -41.34
C GLU A 130 -1.64 2.86 -41.00
N GLN A 131 -2.60 2.71 -41.92
CA GLN A 131 -4.00 3.06 -41.65
C GLN A 131 -4.62 2.15 -40.59
N THR A 132 -4.33 0.85 -40.65
CA THR A 132 -4.81 -0.13 -39.67
C THR A 132 -4.19 0.11 -38.31
N GLU A 133 -2.89 0.40 -38.25
CA GLU A 133 -2.20 0.76 -37.00
C GLU A 133 -2.80 2.02 -36.39
N LYS A 134 -3.03 3.08 -37.18
CA LYS A 134 -3.69 4.30 -36.69
C LYS A 134 -5.09 4.02 -36.16
N ALA A 135 -5.89 3.22 -36.88
CA ALA A 135 -7.23 2.85 -36.44
C ALA A 135 -7.21 2.08 -35.10
N ILE A 136 -6.24 1.16 -34.91
CA ILE A 136 -6.06 0.42 -33.67
C ILE A 136 -5.60 1.36 -32.54
N VAL A 137 -4.68 2.29 -32.81
CA VAL A 137 -4.23 3.28 -31.82
C VAL A 137 -5.37 4.19 -31.40
N ASP A 138 -6.19 4.65 -32.34
CA ASP A 138 -7.38 5.45 -32.06
C ASP A 138 -8.39 4.64 -31.22
N GLU A 139 -8.62 3.37 -31.54
CA GLU A 139 -9.46 2.47 -30.73
C GLU A 139 -8.91 2.29 -29.30
N ILE A 140 -7.59 2.14 -29.14
CA ILE A 140 -6.94 2.06 -27.84
C ILE A 140 -7.18 3.35 -27.03
N GLU A 141 -7.07 4.51 -27.67
CA GLU A 141 -7.29 5.79 -26.99
C GLU A 141 -8.77 5.96 -26.59
N GLU A 142 -9.71 5.60 -27.46
CA GLU A 142 -11.13 5.57 -27.09
C GLU A 142 -11.41 4.63 -25.90
N LEU A 143 -10.78 3.45 -25.87
CA LEU A 143 -10.92 2.50 -24.76
C LEU A 143 -10.33 3.05 -23.47
N ARG A 144 -9.21 3.79 -23.53
CA ARG A 144 -8.62 4.48 -22.39
C ARG A 144 -9.58 5.53 -21.84
N GLU A 145 -10.16 6.37 -22.71
CA GLU A 145 -11.17 7.35 -22.30
C GLU A 145 -12.40 6.68 -21.67
N LYS A 146 -12.88 5.58 -22.25
CA LYS A 146 -14.00 4.79 -21.69
C LYS A 146 -13.66 4.26 -20.30
N ILE A 147 -12.46 3.75 -20.08
CA ILE A 147 -12.00 3.28 -18.76
C ILE A 147 -11.96 4.43 -17.74
N ASP A 148 -11.46 5.60 -18.13
CA ASP A 148 -11.37 6.74 -17.22
C ASP A 148 -12.75 7.31 -16.86
N ASN A 149 -13.66 7.36 -17.83
CA ASN A 149 -15.07 7.70 -17.58
C ASN A 149 -15.73 6.70 -16.62
N GLN A 150 -15.48 5.39 -16.80
CA GLN A 150 -15.99 4.36 -15.88
C GLN A 150 -15.39 4.49 -14.47
N ARG A 151 -14.09 4.80 -14.35
CA ARG A 151 -13.43 5.04 -13.06
C ARG A 151 -14.02 6.25 -12.34
N LEU A 152 -14.25 7.35 -13.07
CA LEU A 152 -14.89 8.55 -12.52
C LEU A 152 -16.31 8.25 -12.03
N MET A 153 -17.12 7.59 -12.86
CA MET A 153 -18.48 7.19 -12.50
C MET A 153 -18.48 6.28 -11.25
N LYS A 154 -17.59 5.29 -11.19
CA LYS A 154 -17.43 4.41 -10.02
C LYS A 154 -17.12 5.19 -8.75
N ARG A 155 -16.25 6.21 -8.83
CA ARG A 155 -15.92 7.09 -7.69
C ARG A 155 -17.15 7.87 -7.22
N GLN A 156 -17.92 8.44 -8.16
CA GLN A 156 -19.14 9.18 -7.84
C GLN A 156 -20.19 8.26 -7.18
N LEU A 157 -20.43 7.08 -7.74
CA LEU A 157 -21.36 6.09 -7.19
C LEU A 157 -20.93 5.62 -5.81
N THR A 158 -19.64 5.37 -5.60
CA THR A 158 -19.11 4.98 -4.29
C THR A 158 -19.36 6.08 -3.25
N ARG A 159 -19.17 7.35 -3.63
CA ARG A 159 -19.46 8.50 -2.76
C ARG A 159 -20.96 8.58 -2.46
N ALA A 160 -21.82 8.46 -3.48
CA ALA A 160 -23.27 8.49 -3.31
C ALA A 160 -23.76 7.35 -2.39
N LEU A 161 -23.22 6.15 -2.55
CA LEU A 161 -23.51 4.99 -1.71
C LEU A 161 -23.14 5.25 -0.25
N ARG A 162 -21.95 5.81 0.01
CA ARG A 162 -21.53 6.17 1.37
C ARG A 162 -22.49 7.18 2.00
N VAL A 163 -22.84 8.25 1.28
CA VAL A 163 -23.78 9.27 1.78
C VAL A 163 -25.16 8.67 2.04
N SER A 164 -25.69 7.89 1.09
CA SER A 164 -26.99 7.21 1.22
C SER A 164 -27.01 6.24 2.41
N SER A 165 -25.95 5.44 2.58
CA SER A 165 -25.82 4.52 3.71
C SER A 165 -25.79 5.24 5.06
N ALA A 166 -25.10 6.38 5.14
CA ALA A 166 -25.07 7.22 6.34
C ALA A 166 -26.44 7.86 6.62
N GLN A 167 -27.14 8.34 5.59
CA GLN A 167 -28.50 8.86 5.73
C GLN A 167 -29.47 7.78 6.21
N ARG A 168 -29.38 6.56 5.65
CA ARG A 168 -30.17 5.41 6.09
C ARG A 168 -29.94 5.11 7.56
N ARG A 169 -28.68 5.00 8.01
CA ARG A 169 -28.35 4.78 9.42
C ARG A 169 -28.93 5.86 10.35
N ARG A 170 -28.86 7.13 9.96
CA ARG A 170 -29.47 8.24 10.73
C ARG A 170 -30.99 8.15 10.76
N ALA A 171 -31.63 7.75 9.66
CA ALA A 171 -33.06 7.53 9.62
C ALA A 171 -33.47 6.37 10.53
N GLU A 172 -32.73 5.25 10.48
CA GLU A 172 -32.94 4.09 11.35
C GLU A 172 -32.76 4.42 12.83
N GLN A 173 -31.72 5.17 13.21
CA GLN A 173 -31.54 5.65 14.58
C GLN A 173 -32.71 6.53 15.04
N ARG A 174 -33.14 7.50 14.21
CA ARG A 174 -34.31 8.34 14.51
C ARG A 174 -35.56 7.52 14.68
N LEU A 175 -35.79 6.54 13.80
CA LEU A 175 -36.91 5.61 13.94
C LEU A 175 -36.80 4.78 15.21
N GLY A 176 -35.61 4.32 15.60
CA GLY A 176 -35.37 3.63 16.87
C GLY A 176 -35.74 4.49 18.08
N HIS A 177 -35.31 5.76 18.10
CA HIS A 177 -35.69 6.71 19.14
C HIS A 177 -37.20 6.94 19.17
N LEU A 178 -37.83 7.20 18.02
CA LEU A 178 -39.28 7.37 17.96
C LEU A 178 -40.01 6.10 18.39
N SER A 179 -39.58 4.91 17.94
CA SER A 179 -40.19 3.65 18.34
C SER A 179 -40.09 3.41 19.84
N SER A 180 -38.99 3.82 20.48
CA SER A 180 -38.86 3.72 21.95
C SER A 180 -39.82 4.65 22.69
N LEU A 181 -40.22 5.78 22.09
CA LEU A 181 -41.23 6.68 22.63
C LEU A 181 -42.66 6.23 22.32
N LEU A 182 -42.84 5.40 21.30
CA LEU A 182 -44.14 4.81 20.96
C LEU A 182 -44.50 3.63 21.87
N SER A 183 -43.54 3.03 22.59
CA SER A 183 -43.77 1.89 23.47
C SER A 183 -43.37 2.18 24.92
N PRO A 184 -44.22 1.97 25.95
CA PRO A 184 -45.64 2.26 26.15
C PRO A 184 -45.89 3.71 26.65
N SER A 185 -44.99 4.66 26.38
CA SER A 185 -45.08 6.01 26.94
C SER A 185 -46.23 6.86 26.40
N LEU A 186 -46.81 6.54 25.23
CA LEU A 186 -47.98 7.24 24.72
C LEU A 186 -49.20 7.12 25.66
N ASP A 187 -49.40 5.95 26.27
CA ASP A 187 -50.48 5.75 27.24
C ASP A 187 -50.25 6.63 28.48
N VAL A 188 -49.01 6.72 28.96
CA VAL A 188 -48.64 7.59 30.10
C VAL A 188 -48.76 9.08 29.75
N PHE A 189 -48.35 9.49 28.54
CA PHE A 189 -48.49 10.87 28.07
C PHE A 189 -49.94 11.29 27.89
N SER A 190 -50.87 10.36 27.62
CA SER A 190 -52.29 10.67 27.52
C SER A 190 -52.89 11.14 28.86
N HIS A 191 -52.35 10.67 29.99
CA HIS A 191 -52.80 11.02 31.34
C HIS A 191 -52.09 12.24 31.95
N LEU A 192 -51.00 12.69 31.33
CA LEU A 192 -50.17 13.80 31.81
C LEU A 192 -50.92 15.17 31.79
N PRO A 193 -51.73 15.51 30.76
CA PRO A 193 -52.52 16.73 30.76
C PRO A 193 -53.54 16.80 31.90
N SER A 194 -54.18 15.67 32.26
CA SER A 194 -55.08 15.62 33.42
C SER A 194 -54.31 15.84 34.72
N HIS A 195 -53.15 15.22 34.89
CA HIS A 195 -52.33 15.45 36.09
C HIS A 195 -51.85 16.90 36.19
N ILE A 196 -51.38 17.52 35.09
CA ILE A 196 -51.00 18.94 35.09
C ILE A 196 -52.18 19.83 35.47
N LYS A 197 -53.38 19.54 34.93
CA LYS A 197 -54.59 20.29 35.30
C LYS A 197 -54.90 20.16 36.78
N THR A 198 -54.82 18.95 37.36
CA THR A 198 -55.02 18.76 38.80
C THR A 198 -53.96 19.48 39.63
N VAL A 199 -52.68 19.47 39.22
CA VAL A 199 -51.62 20.20 39.93
C VAL A 199 -51.84 21.69 39.83
N PHE A 200 -52.21 22.20 38.66
CA PHE A 200 -52.53 23.61 38.45
C PHE A 200 -53.75 24.05 39.28
N GLU A 201 -54.80 23.24 39.32
CA GLU A 201 -55.97 23.46 40.17
C GLU A 201 -55.58 23.43 41.65
N THR A 202 -54.74 22.48 42.09
CA THR A 202 -54.25 22.46 43.47
C THR A 202 -53.40 23.68 43.78
N ALA A 203 -52.52 24.11 42.88
CA ALA A 203 -51.69 25.30 43.04
C ALA A 203 -52.52 26.59 43.10
N ASN A 204 -53.62 26.65 42.35
CA ASN A 204 -54.56 27.77 42.39
C ASN A 204 -55.51 27.71 43.59
N SER A 205 -55.74 26.51 44.16
CA SER A 205 -56.52 26.35 45.41
C SER A 205 -55.68 26.56 46.66
N LEU A 206 -54.36 26.67 46.54
CA LEU A 206 -53.52 27.05 47.67
C LEU A 206 -53.88 28.48 48.09
N PRO A 207 -54.15 28.71 49.38
CA PRO A 207 -54.45 30.05 49.87
C PRO A 207 -53.27 30.98 49.57
N VAL A 208 -53.57 32.19 49.12
CA VAL A 208 -52.58 33.27 48.94
C VAL A 208 -51.79 33.39 50.23
N LEU A 209 -50.48 33.14 50.17
CA LEU A 209 -49.58 33.28 51.30
C LEU A 209 -49.81 34.66 51.91
N GLU A 210 -50.32 34.71 53.15
CA GLU A 210 -50.55 35.98 53.81
C GLU A 210 -49.27 36.82 53.80
N PRO A 211 -49.36 38.14 53.60
CA PRO A 211 -48.20 39.03 53.50
C PRO A 211 -47.31 38.96 54.75
N ALA A 212 -47.82 38.49 55.90
CA ALA A 212 -47.01 38.22 57.09
C ALA A 212 -46.03 37.05 56.90
N VAL A 213 -46.43 35.98 56.20
CA VAL A 213 -45.56 34.83 55.91
C VAL A 213 -44.55 35.17 54.83
N VAL A 214 -44.96 35.91 53.78
CA VAL A 214 -44.04 36.42 52.76
C VAL A 214 -43.01 37.34 53.41
N SER A 215 -43.42 38.22 54.33
CA SER A 215 -42.50 39.09 55.09
C SER A 215 -41.53 38.30 55.98
N SER A 216 -41.92 37.12 56.48
CA SER A 216 -40.99 36.24 57.21
C SER A 216 -40.02 35.46 56.31
N VAL A 217 -40.37 35.28 55.03
CA VAL A 217 -39.54 34.58 54.02
C VAL A 217 -38.62 35.55 53.28
N THR A 218 -39.03 36.81 53.07
CA THR A 218 -38.22 37.87 52.46
C THR A 218 -37.44 38.72 53.45
N ARG A 219 -37.77 38.67 54.76
CA ARG A 219 -36.84 39.15 55.78
C ARG A 219 -35.67 38.18 55.78
N ALA A 220 -34.57 38.63 55.18
CA ALA A 220 -33.29 37.95 55.29
C ALA A 220 -33.08 37.60 56.77
N PRO A 221 -32.83 36.33 57.13
CA PRO A 221 -32.39 36.03 58.48
C PRO A 221 -31.10 36.82 58.68
N ASP A 222 -31.04 37.57 59.78
CA ASP A 222 -29.85 38.32 60.18
C ASP A 222 -28.63 37.43 59.95
N TYR A 223 -27.75 37.82 59.03
CA TYR A 223 -26.58 37.04 58.69
C TYR A 223 -25.71 36.95 59.94
N GLU A 224 -25.75 35.82 60.65
CA GLU A 224 -24.69 35.46 61.60
C GLU A 224 -23.39 35.43 60.80
N ALA A 225 -22.50 36.37 61.08
CA ALA A 225 -21.22 36.49 60.39
C ALA A 225 -20.45 35.16 60.47
N GLY A 226 -20.39 34.43 59.34
CA GLY A 226 -19.54 33.23 59.19
C GLY A 226 -20.14 32.01 58.47
N LYS A 227 -21.46 31.95 58.22
CA LYS A 227 -22.07 30.79 57.51
C LYS A 227 -22.36 31.07 56.03
N ARG A 228 -22.20 30.06 55.17
CA ARG A 228 -22.41 30.19 53.72
C ARG A 228 -23.91 30.34 53.39
N PRO A 229 -24.28 31.11 52.36
CA PRO A 229 -25.68 31.52 52.12
C PRO A 229 -26.65 30.36 51.85
N TRP A 230 -26.17 29.20 51.38
CA TRP A 230 -26.99 28.00 51.17
C TRP A 230 -27.16 27.11 52.42
N GLU A 231 -26.42 27.38 53.50
CA GLU A 231 -26.50 26.64 54.77
C GLU A 231 -27.44 27.31 55.78
N ALA A 232 -27.75 28.60 55.58
CA ALA A 232 -28.59 29.37 56.50
C ALA A 232 -30.10 29.19 56.25
N SER A 233 -30.52 28.88 55.02
CA SER A 233 -31.94 28.63 54.70
C SER A 233 -32.14 27.84 53.40
N LYS A 234 -33.29 27.16 53.30
CA LYS A 234 -33.72 26.43 52.08
C LYS A 234 -33.88 27.35 50.87
N THR A 235 -34.22 28.61 51.09
CA THR A 235 -34.32 29.64 50.04
C THR A 235 -32.94 30.10 49.55
N GLY A 236 -31.94 30.13 50.45
CA GLY A 236 -30.54 30.35 50.09
C GLY A 236 -29.99 29.23 49.19
N TYR A 237 -30.35 27.97 49.45
CA TYR A 237 -29.98 26.84 48.59
C TYR A 237 -30.60 26.96 47.18
N LEU A 238 -31.86 27.36 47.07
CA LEU A 238 -32.53 27.50 45.77
C LEU A 238 -31.90 28.61 44.92
N ASN A 239 -31.62 29.78 45.50
CA ASN A 239 -30.94 30.86 44.78
C ASN A 239 -29.51 30.46 44.35
N TRP A 240 -28.79 29.73 45.20
CA TRP A 240 -27.49 29.18 44.84
C TRP A 240 -27.58 28.16 43.70
N ALA A 241 -28.54 27.24 43.75
CA ALA A 241 -28.73 26.20 42.73
C ALA A 241 -29.10 26.79 41.37
N VAL A 242 -29.96 27.83 41.35
CA VAL A 242 -30.31 28.57 40.13
C VAL A 242 -29.10 29.30 39.57
N SER A 243 -28.32 29.99 40.41
CA SER A 243 -27.08 30.66 39.98
C SER A 243 -26.09 29.68 39.34
N ARG A 244 -25.94 28.49 39.95
CA ARG A 244 -25.04 27.44 39.44
C ARG A 244 -25.51 26.81 38.13
N LEU A 245 -26.82 26.71 37.92
CA LEU A 245 -27.40 26.24 36.66
C LEU A 245 -27.15 27.24 35.52
N VAL A 246 -27.29 28.54 35.82
CA VAL A 246 -26.99 29.61 34.88
C VAL A 246 -25.50 29.60 34.51
N GLU A 247 -24.59 29.50 35.50
CA GLU A 247 -23.15 29.38 35.25
C GLU A 247 -22.81 28.20 34.35
N LYS A 248 -23.35 27.01 34.63
CA LYS A 248 -23.11 25.81 33.82
C LYS A 248 -23.60 25.95 32.37
N SER A 249 -24.72 26.65 32.17
CA SER A 249 -25.23 26.94 30.83
C SER A 249 -24.32 27.90 30.06
N THR A 250 -23.72 28.87 30.75
CA THR A 250 -22.76 29.81 30.15
C THR A 250 -21.40 29.18 29.86
N GLU A 251 -20.91 28.28 30.72
CA GLU A 251 -19.69 27.50 30.47
C GLU A 251 -19.85 26.56 29.28
N SER A 252 -20.98 25.84 29.21
CA SER A 252 -21.28 24.95 28.06
C SER A 252 -21.34 25.73 26.74
N LYS A 253 -21.74 27.00 26.77
CA LYS A 253 -21.74 27.88 25.60
C LYS A 253 -20.31 28.32 25.23
N LYS A 254 -19.49 28.71 26.20
CA LYS A 254 -18.07 29.07 25.99
C LYS A 254 -17.21 27.90 25.49
N GLU A 255 -17.47 26.69 25.95
CA GLU A 255 -16.77 25.48 25.47
C GLU A 255 -17.08 25.18 24.01
N ARG A 256 -18.33 25.36 23.56
CA ARG A 256 -18.70 25.24 22.14
C ARG A 256 -18.01 26.30 21.28
N GLU A 257 -17.97 27.55 21.73
CA GLU A 257 -17.32 28.64 21.00
C GLU A 257 -15.78 28.46 20.90
N ARG A 258 -15.13 27.88 21.94
CA ARG A 258 -13.69 27.53 21.88
C ARG A 258 -13.39 26.37 20.94
N GLY A 259 -14.25 25.35 20.91
CA GLY A 259 -14.10 24.20 20.00
C GLY A 259 -14.15 24.60 18.54
N GLU A 260 -15.10 25.47 18.17
CA GLU A 260 -15.24 25.96 16.78
C GLU A 260 -14.03 26.82 16.34
N GLN A 261 -13.45 27.62 17.24
CA GLN A 261 -12.26 28.43 16.92
C GLN A 261 -11.00 27.57 16.76
N GLN A 262 -10.81 26.54 17.58
CA GLN A 262 -9.67 25.63 17.46
C GLN A 262 -9.75 24.81 16.16
N ASP A 263 -10.92 24.28 15.81
CA ASP A 263 -11.13 23.54 14.56
C ASP A 263 -10.88 24.42 13.31
N ALA A 264 -11.28 25.70 13.37
CA ALA A 264 -11.00 26.65 12.31
C ALA A 264 -9.50 26.93 12.14
N THR A 265 -8.74 27.07 13.24
CA THR A 265 -7.28 27.28 13.17
C THR A 265 -6.53 26.07 12.61
N VAL A 266 -6.91 24.85 13.02
CA VAL A 266 -6.30 23.60 12.54
C VAL A 266 -6.58 23.39 11.04
N ALA A 267 -7.75 23.78 10.54
CA ALA A 267 -8.07 23.73 9.12
C ALA A 267 -7.22 24.70 8.28
N VAL A 268 -6.97 25.91 8.80
CA VAL A 268 -6.13 26.93 8.13
C VAL A 268 -4.66 26.50 8.09
N ASP A 269 -4.14 25.90 9.15
CA ASP A 269 -2.75 25.43 9.19
C ASP A 269 -2.51 24.24 8.23
N LYS A 270 -3.50 23.35 8.09
CA LYS A 270 -3.45 22.27 7.09
C LYS A 270 -3.45 22.80 5.64
N LEU A 271 -4.23 23.85 5.36
CA LEU A 271 -4.23 24.50 4.05
C LEU A 271 -2.89 25.20 3.74
N ARG A 272 -2.28 25.83 4.75
CA ARG A 272 -0.94 26.44 4.60
C ARG A 272 0.16 25.40 4.37
N ALA A 273 0.08 24.24 5.01
CA ALA A 273 1.01 23.13 4.77
C ALA A 273 0.90 22.60 3.32
N ALA A 274 -0.32 22.37 2.83
CA ALA A 274 -0.56 21.93 1.46
C ALA A 274 -0.10 22.96 0.40
N LEU A 275 -0.23 24.26 0.68
CA LEU A 275 0.25 25.32 -0.22
C LEU A 275 1.79 25.35 -0.33
N LYS A 276 2.50 25.04 0.77
CA LYS A 276 3.97 24.98 0.77
C LYS A 276 4.50 23.79 -0.02
N GLU A 277 3.83 22.63 0.03
CA GLU A 277 4.19 21.47 -0.80
C GLU A 277 4.07 21.80 -2.29
N LEU A 278 3.01 22.51 -2.70
CA LEU A 278 2.79 22.91 -4.10
C LEU A 278 3.80 23.95 -4.62
N GLN A 279 4.41 24.76 -3.74
CA GLN A 279 5.43 25.74 -4.13
C GLN A 279 6.86 25.17 -4.17
N GLY A 280 7.09 23.99 -3.58
CA GLY A 280 8.40 23.34 -3.54
C GLY A 280 8.78 22.57 -4.82
N GLU A 281 7.81 22.20 -5.65
CA GLU A 281 8.03 21.34 -6.83
C GLU A 281 8.24 22.11 -8.16
N GLY A 282 8.19 23.44 -8.16
CA GLY A 282 8.24 24.26 -9.39
C GLY A 282 9.60 24.89 -9.75
N GLY A 283 10.70 24.46 -9.12
CA GLY A 283 11.96 25.21 -9.11
C GLY A 283 13.21 24.50 -9.61
N VAL A 284 13.12 23.61 -10.62
CA VAL A 284 14.28 23.19 -11.42
C VAL A 284 13.82 22.89 -12.86
N VAL A 285 13.83 23.91 -13.72
CA VAL A 285 14.21 23.83 -15.14
C VAL A 285 14.87 25.16 -15.49
#